data_AF-A0A8J4X748-F1
#
_entry.id   AF-A0A8J4X748-F1
#
_cell.length_a   1.000
_cell.length_b   1.000
_cell.length_c   1.000
_cell.angle_alpha   90.00
_cell.angle_beta   90.00
_cell.angle_gamma   90.00
#
_symmetry.space_group_name_H-M   'P 1'
#
loop_
_entity.id
_entity.type
_entity.pdbx_description
1 polymer ?
#
loop_
_entity_poly.entity_id
_entity_poly.type
_entity_poly.pdbx_seq_one_letter_code
_entity_poly.pdbx_strand_id
1 'polypeptide(L)'
;MDKGLQGVCMGERRRITMPPHLAYGQQGAGTEIPASAVLVFDIHVIDFHNPKDPVQVDVTFRPEVCNVTSEVNDIIQYHYNCTLMDGTLLFTSNDYSVPQDVQLGGDKVIDGLDEGLRGMCVGERRTIIIPPHLGHGETGAGSVPSSAVLHFELELVSIQKGVPEGYLFIWLDETPKDIFEAMDINQDKEVPPEEFSEFIKRQVAEGKGRLRPAREPDSVIGDMFKNQDRNADGRITAEELKLKAEEDEEKEQARHEEL
;
A
#
# COMPACT_ATOMS: atom_id res chain seq x y z
N MET A 1 32.88 -19.40 -1.73
CA MET A 1 31.69 -19.32 -2.59
C MET A 1 31.87 -18.30 -3.71
N ASP A 2 32.28 -17.08 -3.42
CA ASP A 2 32.38 -15.96 -4.38
C ASP A 2 33.00 -16.34 -5.73
N LYS A 3 34.19 -16.96 -5.73
CA LYS A 3 34.87 -17.41 -6.96
C LYS A 3 34.07 -18.45 -7.75
N GLY A 4 33.39 -19.36 -7.06
CA GLY A 4 32.67 -20.45 -7.69
C GLY A 4 31.32 -20.02 -8.30
N LEU A 5 30.78 -18.90 -7.81
CA LEU A 5 29.57 -18.25 -8.32
C LEU A 5 29.84 -17.31 -9.50
N GLN A 6 31.10 -17.03 -9.84
CA GLN A 6 31.42 -16.19 -11.00
C GLN A 6 30.97 -16.87 -12.31
N GLY A 7 30.31 -16.09 -13.17
CA GLY A 7 29.84 -16.54 -14.48
C GLY A 7 28.76 -17.62 -14.44
N VAL A 8 28.02 -17.74 -13.33
CA VAL A 8 26.79 -18.54 -13.31
C VAL A 8 25.68 -17.84 -14.08
N CYS A 9 24.75 -18.60 -14.65
CA CYS A 9 23.50 -18.07 -15.22
C CYS A 9 22.32 -18.27 -14.26
N MET A 10 21.26 -17.47 -14.41
CA MET A 10 19.98 -17.72 -13.73
C MET A 10 19.43 -19.10 -14.15
N GLY A 11 18.87 -19.84 -13.19
CA GLY A 11 18.42 -21.22 -13.34
C GLY A 11 19.53 -22.29 -13.35
N GLU A 12 20.81 -21.89 -13.31
CA GLU A 12 21.91 -22.85 -13.35
C GLU A 12 22.02 -23.63 -12.03
N ARG A 13 22.21 -24.95 -12.13
CA ARG A 13 22.63 -25.79 -10.99
C ARG A 13 24.11 -26.08 -11.10
N ARG A 14 24.88 -25.74 -10.07
CA ARG A 14 26.33 -25.90 -10.03
C ARG A 14 26.76 -26.61 -8.75
N ARG A 15 27.56 -27.67 -8.91
CA ARG A 15 28.24 -28.32 -7.78
C ARG A 15 29.61 -27.68 -7.58
N ILE A 16 29.87 -27.18 -6.38
CA ILE A 16 31.12 -26.50 -6.01
C ILE A 16 31.83 -27.29 -4.92
N THR A 17 33.05 -27.75 -5.22
CA THR A 17 33.93 -28.41 -4.25
C THR A 17 34.95 -27.40 -3.75
N MET A 18 34.86 -27.04 -2.47
CA MET A 18 35.75 -26.07 -1.83
C MET A 18 36.79 -26.78 -0.95
N PRO A 19 38.08 -26.68 -1.28
CA PRO A 19 39.14 -27.17 -0.40
C PRO A 19 39.20 -26.33 0.88
N PRO A 20 39.74 -26.88 1.99
CA PRO A 20 39.69 -26.24 3.30
C PRO A 20 40.29 -24.83 3.33
N HIS A 21 41.37 -24.58 2.57
CA HIS A 21 42.03 -23.26 2.52
C HIS A 21 41.18 -22.16 1.85
N LEU A 22 40.10 -22.51 1.14
CA LEU A 22 39.11 -21.58 0.59
C LEU A 22 37.75 -21.65 1.34
N ALA A 23 37.68 -22.40 2.44
CA ALA A 23 36.52 -22.58 3.29
C ALA A 23 36.88 -22.22 4.75
N TYR A 24 36.74 -23.15 5.71
CA TYR A 24 36.96 -22.91 7.14
C TYR A 24 38.35 -23.31 7.66
N GLY A 25 39.29 -23.58 6.73
CA GLY A 25 40.70 -23.79 7.05
C GLY A 25 40.97 -24.97 7.98
N GLN A 26 42.09 -24.88 8.70
CA GLN A 26 42.50 -25.92 9.66
C GLN A 26 41.69 -25.90 10.96
N GLN A 27 41.00 -24.80 11.26
CA GLN A 27 40.25 -24.65 12.50
C GLN A 27 38.84 -25.25 12.39
N GLY A 28 38.27 -25.32 11.18
CA GLY A 28 36.86 -25.69 11.01
C GLY A 28 35.92 -24.59 11.51
N ALA A 29 34.65 -24.92 11.73
CA ALA A 29 33.67 -23.97 12.26
C ALA A 29 32.58 -24.67 13.10
N GLY A 30 32.44 -24.21 14.35
CA GLY A 30 31.49 -24.77 15.30
C GLY A 30 31.71 -26.26 15.54
N THR A 31 30.62 -26.98 15.78
CA THR A 31 30.60 -28.45 15.94
C THR A 31 30.35 -29.18 14.61
N GLU A 32 29.83 -28.48 13.61
CA GLU A 32 29.34 -29.07 12.36
C GLU A 32 30.44 -29.24 11.31
N ILE A 33 31.44 -28.35 11.29
CA ILE A 33 32.45 -28.32 10.25
C ILE A 33 33.82 -28.69 10.84
N PRO A 34 34.34 -29.90 10.58
CA PRO A 34 35.63 -30.34 11.08
C PRO A 34 36.80 -29.53 10.53
N ALA A 35 37.91 -29.57 11.28
CA ALA A 35 39.21 -29.09 10.86
C ALA A 35 39.62 -29.68 9.50
N SER A 36 40.07 -28.82 8.57
CA SER A 36 40.55 -29.21 7.23
C SER A 36 39.53 -29.95 6.36
N ALA A 37 38.23 -29.80 6.60
CA ALA A 37 37.20 -30.42 5.79
C ALA A 37 37.15 -29.83 4.36
N VAL A 38 36.94 -30.70 3.37
CA VAL A 38 36.54 -30.30 2.01
C VAL A 38 35.02 -30.22 1.99
N LEU A 39 34.48 -29.09 1.54
CA LEU A 39 33.03 -28.89 1.45
C LEU A 39 32.55 -29.08 0.01
N VAL A 40 31.37 -29.66 -0.14
CA VAL A 40 30.68 -29.79 -1.43
C VAL A 40 29.32 -29.12 -1.30
N PHE A 41 29.08 -28.11 -2.13
CA PHE A 41 27.82 -27.39 -2.20
C PHE A 41 27.14 -27.67 -3.53
N ASP A 42 25.90 -28.12 -3.48
CA ASP A 42 25.01 -28.13 -4.64
C ASP A 42 24.19 -26.85 -4.64
N ILE A 43 24.48 -25.95 -5.58
CA ILE A 43 23.88 -24.62 -5.68
C ILE A 43 22.88 -24.63 -6.82
N HIS A 44 21.72 -24.02 -6.62
CA HIS A 44 20.77 -23.66 -7.67
C HIS A 44 20.65 -22.13 -7.66
N VAL A 45 21.10 -21.49 -8.74
CA VAL A 45 21.01 -20.03 -8.89
C VAL A 45 19.60 -19.70 -9.33
N ILE A 46 18.79 -19.22 -8.41
CA ILE A 46 17.39 -18.89 -8.69
C ILE A 46 17.30 -17.55 -9.41
N ASP A 47 18.01 -16.53 -8.90
CA ASP A 47 17.97 -15.17 -9.41
C ASP A 47 19.21 -14.37 -8.97
N PHE A 48 19.43 -13.18 -9.54
CA PHE A 48 20.43 -12.22 -9.11
C PHE A 48 19.78 -10.98 -8.53
N HIS A 49 20.19 -10.58 -7.33
CA HIS A 49 19.74 -9.31 -6.78
C HIS A 49 20.39 -8.13 -7.52
N ASN A 50 19.61 -7.34 -8.25
CA ASN A 50 20.00 -6.03 -8.73
C ASN A 50 19.10 -4.96 -8.09
N PRO A 51 19.65 -3.98 -7.35
CA PRO A 51 18.87 -2.90 -6.71
C PRO A 51 18.08 -2.00 -7.67
N LYS A 52 18.26 -2.17 -8.98
CA LYS A 52 17.50 -1.47 -10.03
C LYS A 52 16.37 -2.31 -10.61
N ASP A 53 16.19 -3.55 -10.14
CA ASP A 53 15.13 -4.41 -10.63
C ASP A 53 13.78 -3.88 -10.17
N PRO A 54 12.83 -3.63 -11.09
CA PRO A 54 11.49 -3.23 -10.72
C PRO A 54 10.69 -4.45 -10.23
N VAL A 55 9.51 -4.20 -9.66
CA VAL A 55 8.49 -5.24 -9.52
C VAL A 55 8.11 -5.74 -10.91
N GLN A 56 8.21 -7.05 -11.12
CA GLN A 56 7.71 -7.65 -12.36
C GLN A 56 6.23 -7.95 -12.16
N VAL A 57 5.39 -7.42 -13.05
CA VAL A 57 3.94 -7.59 -12.99
C VAL A 57 3.47 -8.31 -14.24
N ASP A 58 2.88 -9.49 -14.06
CA ASP A 58 2.24 -10.27 -15.12
C ASP A 58 0.73 -10.36 -14.87
N VAL A 59 -0.06 -9.91 -15.85
CA VAL A 59 -1.53 -9.91 -15.73
C VAL A 59 -2.07 -11.25 -16.24
N THR A 60 -2.38 -12.14 -15.31
CA THR A 60 -2.84 -13.50 -15.64
C THR A 60 -4.29 -13.54 -16.09
N PHE A 61 -5.12 -12.62 -15.60
CA PHE A 61 -6.51 -12.49 -16.03
C PHE A 61 -7.01 -11.06 -15.86
N ARG A 62 -7.60 -10.49 -16.91
CA ARG A 62 -8.24 -9.17 -16.87
C ARG A 62 -9.72 -9.27 -17.28
N PRO A 63 -10.65 -8.71 -16.50
CA PRO A 63 -12.06 -8.64 -16.87
C PRO A 63 -12.29 -7.85 -18.18
N GLU A 64 -13.33 -8.21 -18.93
CA GLU A 64 -13.70 -7.52 -20.19
C GLU A 64 -14.10 -6.06 -19.98
N VAL A 65 -14.76 -5.76 -18.84
CA VAL A 65 -15.16 -4.41 -18.45
C VAL A 65 -14.27 -3.95 -17.32
N CYS A 66 -13.45 -2.94 -17.59
CA CYS A 66 -12.62 -2.28 -16.59
C CYS A 66 -12.73 -0.76 -16.74
N ASN A 67 -13.72 -0.19 -16.06
CA ASN A 67 -13.96 1.25 -16.06
C ASN A 67 -13.24 1.97 -14.91
N VAL A 68 -12.91 1.22 -13.85
CA VAL A 68 -12.29 1.75 -12.63
C VAL A 68 -11.08 0.90 -12.32
N THR A 69 -9.94 1.57 -12.14
CA THR A 69 -8.68 0.97 -11.72
C THR A 69 -8.29 1.49 -10.34
N SER A 70 -7.55 0.67 -9.59
CA SER A 70 -6.98 1.05 -8.29
C SER A 70 -5.92 2.14 -8.44
N GLU A 71 -6.00 3.14 -7.58
CA GLU A 71 -5.09 4.30 -7.56
C GLU A 71 -4.58 4.57 -6.13
N VAL A 72 -3.56 5.42 -6.03
CA VAL A 72 -3.03 5.85 -4.72
C VAL A 72 -4.17 6.49 -3.90
N ASN A 73 -4.19 6.19 -2.61
CA ASN A 73 -5.24 6.52 -1.63
C ASN A 73 -6.53 5.70 -1.70
N ASP A 74 -6.73 4.86 -2.72
CA ASP A 74 -7.86 3.94 -2.72
C ASP A 74 -7.69 2.88 -1.62
N ILE A 75 -8.79 2.52 -0.97
CA ILE A 75 -8.85 1.29 -0.17
C ILE A 75 -9.26 0.17 -1.10
N ILE A 76 -8.43 -0.86 -1.17
CA ILE A 76 -8.72 -2.05 -1.95
C ILE A 76 -8.87 -3.26 -1.04
N GLN A 77 -9.70 -4.21 -1.47
CA GLN A 77 -9.72 -5.54 -0.90
C GLN A 77 -9.18 -6.53 -1.92
N TYR A 78 -8.33 -7.44 -1.47
CA TYR A 78 -7.65 -8.39 -2.34
C TYR A 78 -7.42 -9.73 -1.66
N HIS A 79 -7.33 -10.78 -2.47
CA HIS A 79 -6.77 -12.07 -2.09
C HIS A 79 -5.33 -12.15 -2.57
N TYR A 80 -4.52 -12.88 -1.80
CA TYR A 80 -3.16 -13.18 -2.17
C TYR A 80 -2.71 -14.57 -1.72
N ASN A 81 -1.73 -15.12 -2.44
CA ASN A 81 -0.82 -16.16 -2.00
C ASN A 81 0.61 -15.67 -2.21
N CYS A 82 1.46 -15.77 -1.20
CA CYS A 82 2.88 -15.40 -1.26
C CYS A 82 3.74 -16.66 -1.10
N THR A 83 4.56 -16.94 -2.09
CA THR A 83 5.50 -18.06 -2.09
C THR A 83 6.93 -17.56 -2.32
N LEU A 84 7.90 -18.39 -1.98
CA LEU A 84 9.25 -18.30 -2.52
C LEU A 84 9.25 -18.76 -3.99
N MET A 85 10.32 -18.43 -4.71
CA MET A 85 10.51 -18.84 -6.11
C MET A 85 10.62 -20.37 -6.30
N ASP A 86 10.88 -21.13 -5.23
CA ASP A 86 10.87 -22.59 -5.25
C ASP A 86 9.48 -23.21 -4.98
N GLY A 87 8.45 -22.38 -4.78
CA GLY A 87 7.08 -22.78 -4.50
C GLY A 87 6.76 -22.94 -3.00
N THR A 88 7.72 -22.71 -2.11
CA THR A 88 7.45 -22.76 -0.66
C THR A 88 6.47 -21.65 -0.27
N LEU A 89 5.29 -22.03 0.25
CA LEU A 89 4.28 -21.08 0.71
C LEU A 89 4.74 -20.37 1.99
N LEU A 90 4.65 -19.04 1.99
CA LEU A 90 4.98 -18.19 3.13
C LEU A 90 3.71 -17.67 3.82
N PHE A 91 2.82 -17.06 3.04
CA PHE A 91 1.61 -16.42 3.54
C PHE A 91 0.45 -16.60 2.56
N THR A 92 -0.78 -16.69 3.05
CA THR A 92 -1.99 -16.69 2.22
C THR A 92 -3.10 -15.90 2.88
N SER A 93 -3.86 -15.18 2.06
CA SER A 93 -5.09 -14.50 2.50
C SER A 93 -6.18 -15.49 2.94
N ASN A 94 -6.10 -16.77 2.54
CA ASN A 94 -7.07 -17.80 2.92
C ASN A 94 -7.01 -18.19 4.40
N ASP A 95 -5.94 -17.81 5.11
CA ASP A 95 -5.84 -18.01 6.57
C ASP A 95 -6.79 -17.09 7.34
N TYR A 96 -7.42 -16.12 6.66
CA TYR A 96 -8.36 -15.16 7.22
C TYR A 96 -9.78 -15.40 6.70
N SER A 97 -10.79 -15.05 7.51
CA SER A 97 -12.19 -15.20 7.14
C SER A 97 -12.70 -14.14 6.17
N VAL A 98 -11.92 -13.07 5.95
CA VAL A 98 -12.26 -11.94 5.08
C VAL A 98 -11.07 -11.60 4.17
N PRO A 99 -11.32 -11.08 2.96
CA PRO A 99 -10.27 -10.54 2.11
C PRO A 99 -9.45 -9.48 2.85
N GLN A 100 -8.18 -9.36 2.48
CA GLN A 100 -7.28 -8.40 3.09
C GLN A 100 -7.53 -7.01 2.50
N ASP A 101 -7.56 -5.99 3.35
CA ASP A 101 -7.75 -4.60 2.95
C ASP A 101 -6.49 -3.77 3.13
N VAL A 102 -6.23 -2.86 2.19
CA VAL A 102 -5.10 -1.92 2.28
C VAL A 102 -5.44 -0.60 1.60
N GLN A 103 -4.95 0.51 2.16
CA GLN A 103 -4.92 1.79 1.47
C GLN A 103 -3.63 1.88 0.64
N LEU A 104 -3.77 2.02 -0.68
CA LEU A 104 -2.62 2.14 -1.58
C LEU A 104 -1.84 3.43 -1.33
N GLY A 105 -0.52 3.33 -1.31
CA GLY A 105 0.41 4.42 -0.99
C GLY A 105 0.37 4.89 0.47
N GLY A 106 -0.21 4.09 1.37
CA GLY A 106 -0.29 4.40 2.80
C GLY A 106 0.82 3.79 3.67
N ASP A 107 1.88 3.23 3.06
CA ASP A 107 3.00 2.55 3.70
C ASP A 107 2.57 1.46 4.71
N LYS A 108 1.51 0.70 4.35
CA LYS A 108 0.95 -0.37 5.18
C LYS A 108 1.41 -1.77 4.79
N VAL A 109 1.96 -1.90 3.59
CA VAL A 109 2.50 -3.15 3.04
C VAL A 109 3.88 -2.87 2.46
N ILE A 110 4.62 -3.92 2.09
CA ILE A 110 5.90 -3.77 1.40
C ILE A 110 5.73 -3.01 0.08
N ASP A 111 6.71 -2.17 -0.26
CA ASP A 111 6.66 -1.25 -1.41
C ASP A 111 6.33 -2.00 -2.71
N GLY A 112 6.91 -3.17 -2.92
CA GLY A 112 6.68 -3.93 -4.15
C GLY A 112 5.26 -4.50 -4.27
N LEU A 113 4.61 -4.78 -3.14
CA LEU A 113 3.20 -5.22 -3.14
C LEU A 113 2.28 -4.04 -3.40
N ASP A 114 2.56 -2.87 -2.81
CA ASP A 114 1.83 -1.64 -3.09
C ASP A 114 1.91 -1.29 -4.58
N GLU A 115 3.11 -1.33 -5.17
CA GLU A 115 3.32 -1.10 -6.60
C GLU A 115 2.58 -2.10 -7.48
N GLY A 116 2.63 -3.40 -7.15
CA GLY A 116 1.96 -4.45 -7.93
C GLY A 116 0.42 -4.38 -7.91
N LEU A 117 -0.15 -3.84 -6.84
CA LEU A 117 -1.61 -3.67 -6.65
C LEU A 117 -2.18 -2.42 -7.35
N ARG A 118 -1.35 -1.49 -7.82
CA ARG A 118 -1.79 -0.27 -8.53
C ARG A 118 -2.30 -0.61 -9.93
N GLY A 119 -3.31 0.13 -10.39
CA GLY A 119 -3.87 0.00 -11.73
C GLY A 119 -4.61 -1.32 -11.99
N MET A 120 -5.02 -2.05 -10.95
CA MET A 120 -5.83 -3.27 -11.07
C MET A 120 -7.31 -2.95 -11.24
N CYS A 121 -8.01 -3.76 -12.03
CA CYS A 121 -9.46 -3.76 -12.13
C CYS A 121 -10.07 -4.75 -11.12
N VAL A 122 -11.30 -4.50 -10.66
CA VAL A 122 -12.02 -5.47 -9.81
C VAL A 122 -12.22 -6.79 -10.56
N GLY A 123 -11.80 -7.90 -9.95
CA GLY A 123 -11.78 -9.24 -10.54
C GLY A 123 -10.52 -9.56 -11.36
N GLU A 124 -9.58 -8.62 -11.49
CA GLU A 124 -8.29 -8.85 -12.13
C GLU A 124 -7.40 -9.74 -11.27
N ARG A 125 -6.68 -10.66 -11.91
CA ARG A 125 -5.66 -11.50 -11.28
C ARG A 125 -4.30 -11.22 -11.90
N ARG A 126 -3.29 -11.17 -11.03
CA ARG A 126 -1.91 -10.90 -11.40
C ARG A 126 -0.97 -11.83 -10.67
N THR A 127 0.16 -12.07 -11.30
CA THR A 127 1.34 -12.59 -10.64
C THR A 127 2.36 -11.48 -10.57
N ILE A 128 2.92 -11.22 -9.38
CA ILE A 128 3.98 -10.23 -9.21
C ILE A 128 5.22 -10.87 -8.57
N ILE A 129 6.39 -10.49 -9.06
CA ILE A 129 7.68 -10.89 -8.50
C ILE A 129 8.32 -9.66 -7.89
N ILE A 130 8.54 -9.70 -6.58
CA ILE A 130 9.05 -8.60 -5.79
C ILE A 130 10.51 -8.89 -5.41
N PRO A 131 11.47 -8.07 -5.86
CA PRO A 131 12.86 -8.21 -5.47
C PRO A 131 13.05 -7.84 -4.00
N PRO A 132 14.10 -8.34 -3.33
CA PRO A 132 14.27 -8.18 -1.88
C PRO A 132 14.24 -6.74 -1.38
N HIS A 133 14.78 -5.78 -2.15
CA HIS A 133 14.86 -4.38 -1.76
C HIS A 133 13.50 -3.67 -1.76
N LEU A 134 12.49 -4.22 -2.44
CA LEU A 134 11.08 -3.78 -2.40
C LEU A 134 10.21 -4.71 -1.53
N GLY A 135 10.85 -5.67 -0.84
CA GLY A 135 10.22 -6.63 0.06
C GLY A 135 10.76 -6.51 1.49
N HIS A 136 11.40 -7.57 1.99
CA HIS A 136 11.94 -7.62 3.36
C HIS A 136 13.47 -7.46 3.46
N GLY A 137 14.12 -7.09 2.35
CA GLY A 137 15.54 -6.74 2.31
C GLY A 137 16.49 -7.89 2.69
N GLU A 138 17.72 -7.51 3.04
CA GLU A 138 18.78 -8.46 3.42
C GLU A 138 18.51 -9.14 4.77
N THR A 139 17.71 -8.52 5.63
CA THR A 139 17.39 -9.07 6.96
C THR A 139 16.31 -10.14 6.91
N GLY A 140 15.43 -10.12 5.91
CA GLY A 140 14.22 -10.92 5.91
C GLY A 140 13.24 -10.49 7.02
N ALA A 141 12.19 -11.28 7.24
CA ALA A 141 11.20 -11.04 8.29
C ALA A 141 10.38 -12.30 8.60
N GLY A 142 10.32 -12.72 9.87
CA GLY A 142 9.50 -13.87 10.28
C GLY A 142 9.88 -15.16 9.54
N SER A 143 8.97 -15.70 8.73
CA SER A 143 9.20 -16.86 7.85
C SER A 143 9.91 -16.51 6.54
N VAL A 144 10.05 -15.23 6.20
CA VAL A 144 10.72 -14.75 4.99
C VAL A 144 12.24 -14.76 5.20
N PRO A 145 13.00 -15.56 4.42
CA PRO A 145 14.45 -15.57 4.50
C PRO A 145 15.07 -14.23 4.11
N SER A 146 16.30 -14.00 4.57
CA SER A 146 17.18 -12.93 4.11
C SER A 146 17.30 -12.91 2.59
N SER A 147 17.16 -11.73 1.98
CA SER A 147 17.30 -11.52 0.54
C SER A 147 16.35 -12.38 -0.33
N ALA A 148 15.20 -12.76 0.21
CA ALA A 148 14.22 -13.55 -0.53
C ALA A 148 13.54 -12.72 -1.63
N VAL A 149 13.43 -13.31 -2.83
CA VAL A 149 12.53 -12.85 -3.89
C VAL A 149 11.15 -13.42 -3.60
N LEU A 150 10.13 -12.57 -3.56
CA LEU A 150 8.77 -12.97 -3.24
C LEU A 150 7.95 -13.09 -4.52
N HIS A 151 7.20 -14.18 -4.63
CA HIS A 151 6.25 -14.43 -5.70
C HIS A 151 4.84 -14.35 -5.15
N PHE A 152 4.06 -13.39 -5.63
CA PHE A 152 2.68 -13.18 -5.21
C PHE A 152 1.72 -13.51 -6.34
N GLU A 153 0.70 -14.29 -6.03
CA GLU A 153 -0.52 -14.40 -6.82
C GLU A 153 -1.57 -13.51 -6.18
N LEU A 154 -2.16 -12.59 -6.93
CA LEU A 154 -3.08 -11.57 -6.44
C LEU A 154 -4.42 -11.65 -7.18
N GLU A 155 -5.49 -11.36 -6.47
CA GLU A 155 -6.84 -11.15 -7.02
C GLU A 155 -7.48 -9.93 -6.37
N LEU A 156 -7.88 -8.94 -7.17
CA LEU A 156 -8.56 -7.76 -6.65
C LEU A 156 -10.06 -8.05 -6.47
N VAL A 157 -10.56 -7.88 -5.25
CA VAL A 157 -11.95 -8.17 -4.87
C VAL A 157 -12.83 -6.92 -4.95
N SER A 158 -12.34 -5.78 -4.45
CA SER A 158 -13.10 -4.53 -4.48
C SER A 158 -12.18 -3.31 -4.44
N ILE A 159 -12.69 -2.18 -4.93
CA ILE A 159 -12.05 -0.87 -4.85
C ILE A 159 -13.05 0.09 -4.20
N GLN A 160 -12.65 0.70 -3.10
CA GLN A 160 -13.29 1.88 -2.52
C GLN A 160 -12.40 3.09 -2.80
N LYS A 161 -12.90 4.01 -3.62
CA LYS A 161 -12.12 5.17 -4.00
C LYS A 161 -11.73 6.03 -2.81
N GLY A 162 -10.48 6.47 -2.81
CA GLY A 162 -9.91 7.34 -1.81
C GLY A 162 -10.31 8.80 -1.97
N VAL A 163 -9.69 9.62 -1.12
CA VAL A 163 -9.60 11.07 -1.27
C VAL A 163 -8.12 11.47 -1.30
N PRO A 164 -7.75 12.63 -1.89
CA PRO A 164 -6.38 13.10 -1.91
C PRO A 164 -5.77 13.23 -0.51
N GLU A 165 -4.44 13.22 -0.45
CA GLU A 165 -3.72 13.28 0.82
C GLU A 165 -4.10 14.53 1.64
N GLY A 166 -4.39 14.30 2.92
CA GLY A 166 -4.80 15.36 3.85
C GLY A 166 -6.24 15.84 3.70
N TYR A 167 -7.03 15.32 2.77
CA TYR A 167 -8.47 15.59 2.70
C TYR A 167 -9.24 14.55 3.52
N LEU A 168 -10.32 14.98 4.18
CA LEU A 168 -11.27 14.09 4.85
C LEU A 168 -12.55 13.89 4.03
N PHE A 169 -12.84 14.85 3.14
CA PHE A 169 -13.99 14.86 2.26
C PHE A 169 -13.64 15.62 0.97
N ILE A 170 -14.20 15.19 -0.16
CA ILE A 170 -14.15 15.90 -1.43
C ILE A 170 -15.54 16.00 -2.05
N TRP A 171 -15.77 17.10 -2.76
CA TRP A 171 -16.94 17.26 -3.62
C TRP A 171 -16.66 16.61 -4.98
N LEU A 172 -17.64 15.86 -5.50
CA LEU A 172 -17.59 15.24 -6.82
C LEU A 172 -18.36 16.05 -7.87
N ASP A 173 -19.31 16.86 -7.42
CA ASP A 173 -20.13 17.77 -8.23
C ASP A 173 -19.89 19.23 -7.83
N GLU A 174 -20.65 20.16 -8.43
CA GLU A 174 -20.64 21.58 -8.08
C GLU A 174 -20.90 21.78 -6.58
N THR A 175 -20.01 22.54 -5.92
CA THR A 175 -20.20 22.95 -4.54
C THR A 175 -21.43 23.86 -4.43
N PRO A 176 -22.26 23.70 -3.38
CA PRO A 176 -23.31 24.66 -3.09
C PRO A 176 -22.74 26.07 -2.97
N LYS A 177 -23.42 27.07 -3.54
CA LYS A 177 -22.96 28.48 -3.49
C LYS A 177 -22.87 29.03 -2.08
N ASP A 178 -23.73 28.54 -1.18
CA ASP A 178 -23.71 28.86 0.24
C ASP A 178 -23.77 27.54 1.02
N ILE A 179 -22.60 26.99 1.34
CA ILE A 179 -22.47 25.71 2.03
C ILE A 179 -23.00 25.82 3.45
N PHE A 180 -22.81 26.99 4.08
CA PHE A 180 -23.27 27.23 5.43
C PHE A 180 -24.80 27.22 5.50
N GLU A 181 -25.48 27.98 4.63
CA GLU A 181 -26.95 27.98 4.58
C GLU A 181 -27.52 26.60 4.19
N ALA A 182 -26.79 25.83 3.39
CA ALA A 182 -27.21 24.46 3.04
C ALA A 182 -27.04 23.45 4.18
N MET A 183 -26.14 23.73 5.13
CA MET A 183 -25.86 22.93 6.34
C MET A 183 -26.75 23.30 7.51
N ASP A 184 -27.05 24.60 7.68
CA ASP A 184 -27.93 25.16 8.70
C ASP A 184 -29.40 24.84 8.37
N ILE A 185 -29.84 23.64 8.76
CA ILE A 185 -31.17 23.11 8.39
C ILE A 185 -32.27 23.91 9.08
N ASN A 186 -32.01 24.36 10.31
CA ASN A 186 -32.99 25.05 11.15
C ASN A 186 -32.94 26.59 11.01
N GLN A 187 -31.96 27.11 10.26
CA GLN A 187 -31.72 28.53 9.99
C GLN A 187 -31.42 29.37 11.23
N ASP A 188 -30.77 28.79 12.24
CA ASP A 188 -30.39 29.45 13.50
C ASP A 188 -28.99 30.07 13.47
N LYS A 189 -28.27 29.94 12.36
CA LYS A 189 -26.88 30.38 12.14
C LYS A 189 -25.84 29.66 12.98
N GLU A 190 -26.16 28.50 13.51
CA GLU A 190 -25.25 27.63 14.24
C GLU A 190 -25.37 26.21 13.68
N VAL A 191 -24.26 25.61 13.24
CA VAL A 191 -24.30 24.22 12.77
C VAL A 191 -23.75 23.31 13.87
N PRO A 192 -24.61 22.61 14.65
CA PRO A 192 -24.17 21.61 15.61
C PRO A 192 -23.67 20.34 14.90
N PRO A 193 -22.96 19.44 15.60
CA PRO A 193 -22.39 18.23 15.01
C PRO A 193 -23.45 17.30 14.39
N GLU A 194 -24.68 17.31 14.88
CA GLU A 194 -25.79 16.55 14.33
C GLU A 194 -26.16 17.04 12.92
N GLU A 195 -26.34 18.35 12.75
CA GLU A 195 -26.67 18.95 11.45
C GLU A 195 -25.51 18.79 10.46
N PHE A 196 -24.28 19.01 10.92
CA PHE A 196 -23.08 18.78 10.12
C PHE A 196 -23.02 17.32 9.62
N SER A 197 -23.26 16.37 10.52
CA SER A 197 -23.18 14.95 10.19
C SER A 197 -24.27 14.51 9.24
N GLU A 198 -25.51 14.96 9.45
CA GLU A 198 -26.63 14.67 8.54
C GLU A 198 -26.39 15.26 7.15
N PHE A 199 -25.89 16.50 7.08
CA PHE A 199 -25.57 17.13 5.81
C PHE A 199 -24.51 16.35 5.03
N ILE A 200 -23.36 16.04 5.64
CA ILE A 200 -22.28 15.31 4.97
C ILE A 200 -22.75 13.91 4.55
N LYS A 201 -23.48 13.19 5.40
CA LYS A 201 -24.06 11.87 5.05
C LYS A 201 -25.02 11.97 3.87
N ARG A 202 -25.84 13.02 3.81
CA ARG A 202 -26.73 13.29 2.68
C ARG A 202 -25.95 13.51 1.39
N GLN A 203 -24.89 14.32 1.41
CA GLN A 203 -24.07 14.57 0.21
C GLN A 203 -23.40 13.27 -0.31
N VAL A 204 -22.93 12.42 0.60
CA VAL A 204 -22.35 11.12 0.23
C VAL A 204 -23.41 10.17 -0.33
N ALA A 205 -24.60 10.11 0.28
CA ALA A 205 -25.70 9.26 -0.18
C ALA A 205 -26.24 9.69 -1.55
N GLU A 206 -26.25 11.00 -1.84
CA GLU A 206 -26.62 11.56 -3.14
C GLU A 206 -25.51 11.43 -4.20
N GLY A 207 -24.32 10.95 -3.83
CA GLY A 207 -23.18 10.79 -4.72
C GLY A 207 -22.44 12.09 -5.05
N LYS A 208 -22.81 13.21 -4.40
CA LYS A 208 -22.24 14.55 -4.62
C LYS A 208 -20.89 14.75 -3.93
N GLY A 209 -20.54 13.88 -3.00
CA GLY A 209 -19.28 13.95 -2.28
C GLY A 209 -18.81 12.59 -1.80
N ARG A 210 -17.54 12.54 -1.39
CA ARG A 210 -16.88 11.32 -0.94
C ARG A 210 -16.07 11.60 0.31
N LEU A 211 -16.32 10.78 1.34
CA LEU A 211 -15.51 10.76 2.55
C LEU A 211 -14.24 9.94 2.34
N ARG A 212 -13.19 10.28 3.08
CA ARG A 212 -12.03 9.42 3.23
C ARG A 212 -12.50 8.03 3.69
N PRO A 213 -12.15 6.96 2.98
CA PRO A 213 -12.45 5.61 3.41
C PRO A 213 -11.94 5.35 4.83
N ALA A 214 -12.81 4.86 5.71
CA ALA A 214 -12.49 4.54 7.10
C ALA A 214 -13.42 3.42 7.59
N ARG A 215 -13.03 2.77 8.70
CA ARG A 215 -13.88 1.74 9.34
C ARG A 215 -15.23 2.31 9.80
N GLU A 216 -15.22 3.55 10.29
CA GLU A 216 -16.41 4.25 10.76
C GLU A 216 -16.49 5.65 10.13
N PRO A 217 -17.50 5.90 9.28
CA PRO A 217 -17.71 7.22 8.66
C PRO A 217 -17.92 8.34 9.69
N ASP A 218 -18.57 8.02 10.81
CA ASP A 218 -18.87 9.00 11.87
C ASP A 218 -17.62 9.56 12.54
N SER A 219 -16.55 8.75 12.65
CA SER A 219 -15.27 9.24 13.15
C SER A 219 -14.66 10.28 12.22
N VAL A 220 -14.73 10.06 10.90
CA VAL A 220 -14.19 11.00 9.90
C VAL A 220 -14.98 12.31 9.93
N ILE A 221 -16.30 12.22 10.02
CA ILE A 221 -17.18 13.38 10.13
C ILE A 221 -16.91 14.15 11.44
N GLY A 222 -16.71 13.44 12.55
CA GLY A 222 -16.36 14.07 13.83
C GLY A 222 -15.01 14.79 13.78
N ASP A 223 -14.01 14.22 13.10
CA ASP A 223 -12.72 14.88 12.90
C ASP A 223 -12.84 16.10 11.96
N MET A 224 -13.69 16.02 10.92
CA MET A 224 -14.02 17.16 10.07
C MET A 224 -14.65 18.30 10.88
N PHE A 225 -15.61 17.98 11.75
CA PHE A 225 -16.27 18.95 12.61
C PHE A 225 -15.27 19.65 13.53
N LYS A 226 -14.44 18.88 14.24
CA LYS A 226 -13.39 19.43 15.14
C LYS A 226 -12.37 20.32 14.43
N ASN A 227 -12.09 20.05 13.16
CA ASN A 227 -11.19 20.89 12.37
C ASN A 227 -11.82 22.24 11.99
N GLN A 228 -13.15 22.30 11.91
CA GLN A 228 -13.90 23.52 11.60
C GLN A 228 -14.26 24.31 12.87
N ASP A 229 -14.56 23.63 13.98
CA ASP A 229 -14.81 24.22 15.31
C ASP A 229 -13.50 24.76 15.92
N ARG A 230 -13.08 25.94 15.46
CA ARG A 230 -11.80 26.58 15.83
C ARG A 230 -11.79 27.11 17.24
N ASN A 231 -12.95 27.52 17.75
CA ASN A 231 -13.09 28.08 19.09
C ASN A 231 -13.44 27.01 20.15
N ALA A 232 -13.70 25.77 19.71
CA ALA A 232 -14.08 24.61 20.53
C ALA A 232 -15.38 24.82 21.34
N ASP A 233 -16.33 25.56 20.78
CA ASP A 233 -17.64 25.83 21.39
C ASP A 233 -18.70 24.76 21.07
N GLY A 234 -18.35 23.80 20.20
CA GLY A 234 -19.21 22.69 19.80
C GLY A 234 -20.20 23.06 18.70
N ARG A 235 -20.01 24.19 18.00
CA ARG A 235 -20.83 24.65 16.88
C ARG A 235 -19.91 25.19 15.77
N ILE A 236 -20.39 25.17 14.54
CA ILE A 236 -19.70 25.82 13.42
C ILE A 236 -20.52 27.04 13.02
N THR A 237 -19.86 28.18 12.96
CA THR A 237 -20.43 29.44 12.45
C THR A 237 -19.93 29.76 11.04
N ALA A 238 -20.59 30.69 10.35
CA ALA A 238 -20.22 31.08 8.99
C ALA A 238 -18.80 31.68 8.88
N GLU A 239 -18.26 32.23 9.98
CA GLU A 239 -16.90 32.78 10.03
C GLU A 239 -15.83 31.69 10.20
N GLU A 240 -16.21 30.53 10.73
CA GLU A 240 -15.32 29.40 10.99
C GLU A 240 -15.24 28.43 9.81
N LEU A 241 -16.36 28.27 9.10
CA LEU A 241 -16.45 27.38 7.95
C LEU A 241 -15.48 27.84 6.85
N LYS A 242 -14.38 27.11 6.69
CA LYS A 242 -13.43 27.29 5.59
C LYS A 242 -13.18 25.97 4.87
N LEU A 243 -13.33 25.97 3.55
CA LEU A 243 -12.98 24.80 2.76
C LEU A 243 -11.47 24.70 2.61
N LYS A 244 -10.94 23.48 2.77
CA LYS A 244 -9.50 23.25 2.57
C LYS A 244 -9.03 23.62 1.16
N ALA A 245 -9.87 23.43 0.13
CA ALA A 245 -9.55 23.84 -1.23
C ALA A 245 -9.31 25.36 -1.34
N GLU A 246 -10.13 26.17 -0.67
CA GLU A 246 -9.96 27.62 -0.63
C GLU A 246 -8.69 28.02 0.14
N GLU A 247 -8.39 27.34 1.25
CA GLU A 247 -7.15 27.58 2.00
C GLU A 247 -5.89 27.21 1.21
N ASP A 248 -5.94 26.13 0.42
CA ASP A 248 -4.85 25.70 -0.43
C ASP A 248 -4.65 26.67 -1.61
N GLU A 249 -5.73 27.16 -2.24
CA GLU A 249 -5.68 28.21 -3.27
C GLU A 249 -5.10 29.53 -2.73
N GLU A 250 -5.54 29.99 -1.54
CA GLU A 250 -4.99 31.19 -0.89
C GLU A 250 -3.48 31.05 -0.62
N LYS A 251 -3.02 29.89 -0.15
CA LYS A 251 -1.59 29.60 0.08
C LYS A 251 -0.80 29.59 -1.22
N GLU A 252 -1.35 29.04 -2.30
CA GLU A 252 -0.68 28.99 -3.60
C GLU A 252 -0.59 30.37 -4.25
N GLN A 253 -1.63 31.20 -4.12
CA GLN A 253 -1.61 32.60 -4.53
C GLN A 253 -0.57 33.41 -3.74
N ALA A 254 -0.53 33.26 -2.41
CA ALA A 254 0.45 33.93 -1.56
C ALA A 254 1.90 33.57 -1.94
N ARG A 255 2.17 32.29 -2.28
CA ARG A 255 3.49 31.86 -2.76
C ARG A 255 3.88 32.44 -4.12
N HIS A 256 2.91 32.64 -5.02
CA HIS A 256 3.16 33.25 -6.33
C HIS A 256 3.42 34.76 -6.23
N GLU A 257 2.86 35.45 -5.25
CA GLU A 257 3.10 36.88 -5.02
C GLU A 257 4.47 37.18 -4.36
N GLU A 258 5.09 36.18 -3.73
CA GLU A 258 6.42 36.28 -3.11
C GLU A 258 7.61 36.01 -4.06
N LEU A 259 7.34 35.66 -5.33
CA LEU A 259 8.33 35.36 -6.39
C LEU A 259 8.46 36.50 -7.42
#